data_AF-A0A848HW65-F1
#
_entry.id   AF-A0A848HW65-F1
#
_cell.length_a   1.000
_cell.length_b   1.000
_cell.length_c   1.000
_cell.angle_alpha   90.00
_cell.angle_beta   90.00
_cell.angle_gamma   90.00
#
_symmetry.space_group_name_H-M   'P 1'
#
loop_
_entity.id
_entity.type
_entity.pdbx_description
1 polymer ?
#
loop_
_entity_poly.entity_id
_entity_poly.type
_entity_poly.pdbx_seq_one_letter_code
_entity_poly.pdbx_strand_id
1 'polypeptide(L)' 'MRILDDVARFVARLGPEPVCDPCIAQKLSLDDVALASHARHELAGSHGFERFKGACSLCDQSGMVIRRH' A
#
# COMPACT_ATOMS: atom_id res chain seq x y z
N MET A 1 -12.61 1.48 -13.65
CA MET A 1 -11.37 1.77 -12.90
C MET A 1 -11.52 1.16 -11.51
N ARG A 2 -10.66 0.23 -11.10
CA ARG A 2 -10.82 -0.50 -9.82
C ARG A 2 -9.58 -0.20 -8.98
N ILE A 3 -9.70 0.78 -8.09
CA ILE A 3 -8.60 1.29 -7.25
C ILE A 3 -7.87 0.16 -6.51
N LEU A 4 -8.58 -0.90 -6.14
CA LEU A 4 -8.02 -2.14 -5.58
C LEU A 4 -6.94 -2.78 -6.46
N ASP A 5 -7.21 -2.95 -7.76
CA ASP A 5 -6.26 -3.55 -8.71
C ASP A 5 -5.04 -2.64 -8.91
N ASP A 6 -5.21 -1.32 -8.89
CA ASP A 6 -4.12 -0.37 -9.07
C ASP A 6 -3.21 -0.32 -7.82
N VAL A 7 -3.80 -0.34 -6.62
CA VAL A 7 -3.05 -0.47 -5.35
C VAL A 7 -2.31 -1.80 -5.29
N ALA A 8 -2.98 -2.91 -5.60
CA ALA A 8 -2.36 -4.23 -5.60
C ALA A 8 -1.21 -4.32 -6.60
N ARG A 9 -1.39 -3.77 -7.82
CA ARG A 9 -0.34 -3.73 -8.84
C ARG A 9 0.83 -2.84 -8.42
N PHE A 10 0.56 -1.70 -7.79
CA PHE A 10 1.61 -0.80 -7.29
C PHE A 10 2.45 -1.48 -6.21
N VAL A 11 1.81 -2.03 -5.17
CA VAL A 11 2.52 -2.72 -4.09
C VAL A 11 3.20 -4.00 -4.59
N ALA A 12 2.60 -4.73 -5.54
CA ALA A 12 3.23 -5.90 -6.14
C ALA A 12 4.47 -5.55 -6.98
N ARG A 13 4.52 -4.38 -7.63
CA ARG A 13 5.70 -3.91 -8.36
C ARG A 13 6.84 -3.48 -7.45
N LEU A 14 6.50 -3.00 -6.25
CA LEU A 14 7.46 -2.56 -5.24
C LEU A 14 7.89 -3.71 -4.32
N GLY A 15 7.11 -4.80 -4.23
CA GLY A 15 7.48 -5.98 -3.46
C GLY A 15 8.86 -6.51 -3.86
N PRO A 16 9.74 -6.86 -2.90
CA PRO A 16 9.49 -7.06 -1.46
C PRO A 16 9.58 -5.79 -0.58
N GLU A 17 9.73 -4.61 -1.17
CA GLU A 17 9.91 -3.36 -0.43
C GLU A 17 8.61 -2.86 0.22
N PRO A 18 8.61 -2.56 1.53
CA PRO A 18 7.44 -2.06 2.24
C PRO A 18 7.14 -0.59 1.96
N VAL A 19 5.86 -0.25 1.81
CA VAL A 19 5.41 1.12 1.50
C VAL A 19 4.23 1.57 2.38
N CYS A 20 4.22 2.84 2.78
CA CYS A 20 3.18 3.42 3.64
C CYS A 20 1.94 3.93 2.87
N ASP A 21 0.82 4.05 3.60
CA ASP A 21 -0.48 4.53 3.10
C ASP A 21 -0.39 5.88 2.35
N PRO A 22 0.27 6.91 2.91
CA PRO A 22 0.35 8.21 2.25
C PRO A 22 1.20 8.19 0.98
N CYS A 23 2.22 7.34 0.86
CA CYS A 23 2.99 7.22 -0.37
C CYS A 23 2.20 6.54 -1.48
N ILE A 24 1.40 5.51 -1.14
CA ILE A 24 0.50 4.86 -2.09
C ILE A 24 -0.56 5.86 -2.57
N ALA A 25 -1.17 6.59 -1.65
CA ALA A 25 -2.17 7.61 -1.98
C ALA A 25 -1.59 8.70 -2.90
N GLN A 26 -0.41 9.23 -2.59
CA GLN A 26 0.26 10.22 -3.44
C GLN A 26 0.63 9.65 -4.82
N LYS A 27 1.20 8.44 -4.91
CA LYS A 27 1.68 7.87 -6.17
C LYS A 27 0.57 7.44 -7.11
N LEU A 28 -0.58 7.07 -6.56
CA LEU A 28 -1.76 6.73 -7.34
C LEU A 28 -2.66 7.96 -7.57
N SER A 29 -2.24 9.16 -7.17
CA SER A 29 -3.05 10.39 -7.17
C SER A 29 -4.46 10.13 -6.64
N LEU A 30 -4.54 9.34 -5.55
CA LEU A 30 -5.79 9.11 -4.85
C LEU A 30 -6.07 10.38 -4.05
N ASP A 31 -7.05 11.15 -4.51
CA ASP A 31 -7.52 12.36 -3.82
C ASP A 31 -8.06 12.07 -2.41
N ASP A 32 -8.33 10.79 -2.11
CA ASP A 32 -8.86 10.34 -0.82
C ASP A 32 -8.03 9.21 -0.21
N VAL A 33 -7.33 9.54 0.89
CA VAL A 33 -6.55 8.58 1.69
C VAL A 33 -7.44 7.48 2.29
N ALA A 34 -8.73 7.74 2.52
CA ALA A 34 -9.68 6.74 3.00
C ALA A 34 -9.95 5.65 1.96
N LEU A 35 -9.87 5.97 0.67
CA LEU A 35 -10.02 5.01 -0.42
C LEU A 35 -8.80 4.08 -0.52
N ALA A 36 -7.60 4.61 -0.31
CA ALA A 36 -6.37 3.82 -0.18
C ALA A 36 -6.42 2.89 1.05
N SER A 37 -6.96 3.40 2.16
CA SER A 37 -7.14 2.64 3.40
C SER A 37 -8.17 1.50 3.22
N HIS A 38 -9.31 1.77 2.57
CA HIS A 38 -10.32 0.76 2.27
C HIS A 38 -9.76 -0.32 1.34
N ALA A 39 -9.04 0.07 0.29
CA ALA A 39 -8.39 -0.87 -0.62
C ALA A 39 -7.34 -1.73 0.09
N ARG A 40 -6.55 -1.16 1.00
CA ARG A 40 -5.57 -1.91 1.80
C ARG A 40 -6.19 -2.80 2.86
N HIS A 41 -7.39 -2.49 3.35
CA HIS A 41 -8.12 -3.35 4.27
C HIS A 41 -8.64 -4.60 3.56
N GLU A 42 -9.23 -4.42 2.38
CA GLU A 42 -9.68 -5.52 1.51
C GLU A 42 -8.52 -6.40 1.01
N LEU A 43 -7.33 -5.82 0.81
CA LEU A 43 -6.10 -6.56 0.47
C LEU A 43 -5.41 -7.21 1.67
N ALA A 44 -5.72 -6.80 2.90
CA ALA A 44 -5.11 -7.39 4.09
C ALA A 44 -5.80 -8.72 4.41
N GLY A 45 -5.12 -9.83 4.15
CA GLY A 45 -5.62 -11.20 4.40
C GLY A 45 -6.00 -11.99 3.14
N SER A 46 -6.05 -11.35 1.97
CA SER A 46 -6.19 -12.03 0.67
C SER A 46 -5.15 -11.47 -0.31
N HIS A 47 -4.55 -12.32 -1.14
CA HIS A 47 -3.49 -11.98 -2.13
C HIS A 47 -2.03 -11.82 -1.63
N GLY A 48 -1.71 -12.24 -0.40
CA GLY A 48 -0.31 -12.28 0.07
C GLY A 48 0.27 -10.91 0.41
N PHE A 49 -0.58 -9.94 0.77
CA PHE A 49 -0.13 -8.66 1.31
C PHE A 49 -0.12 -8.70 2.84
N GLU A 50 0.98 -8.24 3.42
CA GLU A 50 1.18 -8.16 4.86
C GLU A 50 1.32 -6.69 5.28
N ARG A 51 0.53 -6.28 6.27
CA ARG A 51 0.68 -4.97 6.91
C ARG A 51 1.42 -5.13 8.23
N PHE A 52 2.48 -4.36 8.42
CA PHE A 52 3.28 -4.38 9.62
C PHE A 52 3.83 -2.98 9.93
N LYS A 53 4.39 -2.79 11.13
CA LYS A 53 5.09 -1.55 11.46
C LYS A 53 6.53 -1.67 10.97
N GLY A 54 6.94 -0.75 10.10
CA GLY A 54 8.26 -0.77 9.47
C GLY A 54 8.59 0.58 8.84
N ALA A 55 9.78 0.67 8.23
CA ALA A 55 10.19 1.83 7.44
C ALA A 55 9.61 1.73 6.02
N CYS A 56 9.15 2.85 5.47
CA CYS A 56 8.72 2.94 4.07
C CYS A 56 9.93 3.12 3.15
N SER A 57 10.09 2.28 2.13
CA SER A 57 11.17 2.41 1.15
C SER A 57 11.06 3.65 0.25
N LEU A 58 9.93 4.36 0.24
CA LEU A 58 9.73 5.55 -0.60
C LEU A 58 9.95 6.88 0.13
N CYS A 59 9.77 6.94 1.45
CA CYS A 59 9.87 8.19 2.21
C CYS A 59 10.68 8.08 3.49
N ASP A 60 11.26 6.91 3.77
CA ASP A 60 12.04 6.59 4.97
C ASP A 60 11.31 6.80 6.31
N GLN A 61 10.01 7.10 6.27
CA GLN A 61 9.20 7.25 7.47
C GLN A 61 8.87 5.87 8.06
N SER A 62 9.08 5.73 9.36
CA SER A 62 8.66 4.56 10.13
C SER A 62 7.18 4.69 10.51
N GLY A 63 6.36 3.71 10.12
CA GLY A 63 4.93 3.74 10.36
C GLY A 63 4.24 2.43 9.94
N MET A 64 2.95 2.52 9.64
CA MET A 64 2.19 1.38 9.14
C MET A 64 2.44 1.20 7.64
N VAL A 65 3.14 0.13 7.27
CA VAL A 65 3.51 -0.18 5.89
C VAL A 65 2.78 -1.43 5.40
N ILE A 66 2.74 -1.62 4.09
CA ILE A 66 2.27 -2.84 3.43
C ILE A 66 3.36 -3.31 2.47
N ARG A 67 3.56 -4.62 2.41
CA ARG A 67 4.37 -5.27 1.38
C ARG A 67 3.64 -6.49 0.84
N ARG A 68 4.06 -6.97 -0.31
CA ARG A 68 3.70 -8.30 -0.79
C ARG A 68 4.75 -9.31 -0.30
N HIS A 69 4.30 -10.40 0.31
CA HIS A 69 5.10 -11.54 0.74
C HIS A 69 5.45 -12.45 -0.45
#